data_AF-A0A2C9CUQ3-F1
#
_entry.id   AF-A0A2C9CUQ3-F1
#
_cell.length_a   1.000
_cell.length_b   1.000
_cell.length_c   1.000
_cell.angle_alpha   90.00
_cell.angle_beta   90.00
_cell.angle_gamma   90.00
#
_symmetry.space_group_name_H-M   'P 1'
#
loop_
_entity.id
_entity.type
_entity.pdbx_description
1 polymer ?
#
loop_
_entity_poly.entity_id
_entity_poly.type
_entity_poly.pdbx_seq_one_letter_code
_entity_poly.pdbx_strand_id
1 'polypeptide(L)' 'MREYKQMCAREGFELLGIERGGKHCRLQFEVGFVTAPITPSDTRNMMNVRGEVRRLHR' A
#
# COMPACT_ATOMS: atom_id res chain seq x y z
N MET A 1 -2.40 8.36 3.46
CA MET A 1 -2.48 7.10 4.25
C MET A 1 -3.86 6.47 4.26
N ARG A 2 -4.95 7.26 4.40
CA ARG A 2 -6.33 6.75 4.30
C ARG A 2 -6.60 6.13 2.94
N GLU A 3 -5.99 6.69 1.90
CA GLU A 3 -6.06 6.25 0.50
C GLU A 3 -5.52 4.82 0.33
N TYR A 4 -4.43 4.46 1.01
CA TYR A 4 -3.89 3.09 0.97
C TYR A 4 -4.83 2.09 1.65
N LYS A 5 -5.44 2.47 2.79
CA LYS A 5 -6.46 1.63 3.44
C LYS A 5 -7.66 1.41 2.53
N GLN A 6 -8.16 2.47 1.89
CA GLN A 6 -9.27 2.41 0.94
C GLN A 6 -8.92 1.58 -0.30
N MET A 7 -7.71 1.72 -0.82
CA MET A 7 -7.23 0.93 -1.96
C MET A 7 -7.17 -0.55 -1.61
N CYS A 8 -6.56 -0.93 -0.48
CA CYS A 8 -6.48 -2.33 -0.05
C CYS A 8 -7.88 -2.92 0.19
N ALA A 9 -8.75 -2.18 0.88
CA ALA A 9 -10.13 -2.60 1.11
C ALA A 9 -10.93 -2.79 -0.20
N ARG A 10 -10.74 -1.91 -1.20
CA ARG A 10 -11.39 -2.04 -2.52
C ARG A 10 -10.87 -3.23 -3.32
N GLU A 11 -9.61 -3.60 -3.13
CA GLU A 11 -9.02 -4.79 -3.75
C GLU A 11 -9.35 -6.08 -3.01
N GLY A 12 -9.88 -6.00 -1.79
CA GLY A 12 -10.14 -7.16 -0.93
C GLY A 12 -8.91 -7.67 -0.21
N PHE A 13 -7.84 -6.88 -0.10
CA PHE A 13 -6.63 -7.24 0.64
C PHE A 13 -6.68 -6.71 2.08
N GLU A 14 -6.39 -7.60 3.02
CA GLU A 14 -6.32 -7.25 4.44
C GLU A 14 -4.99 -6.57 4.76
N LEU A 15 -5.06 -5.28 5.07
CA LEU A 15 -3.92 -4.47 5.47
C LEU A 15 -3.76 -4.52 7.00
N LEU A 16 -2.75 -5.23 7.49
CA LEU A 16 -2.47 -5.42 8.91
C LEU A 16 -1.96 -4.14 9.58
N GLY A 17 -1.18 -3.33 8.86
CA GLY A 17 -0.54 -2.16 9.43
C GLY A 17 0.11 -1.26 8.41
N ILE A 18 0.46 -0.05 8.85
CA ILE A 18 1.27 0.88 8.07
C ILE A 18 2.41 1.37 8.95
N GLU A 19 3.64 0.99 8.60
CA GLU A 19 4.84 1.51 9.26
C GLU A 19 5.32 2.76 8.52
N ARG A 20 5.66 3.82 9.25
CA ARG A 20 6.15 5.07 8.66
C ARG A 20 7.67 5.13 8.73
N GLY A 21 8.32 5.51 7.64
CA GLY A 21 9.76 5.69 7.55
C GLY A 21 10.12 6.91 6.69
N GLY A 22 10.29 8.07 7.33
CA GLY A 22 10.73 9.30 6.65
C GLY A 22 9.80 9.73 5.51
N LYS A 23 10.23 9.54 4.26
CA LYS A 23 9.45 9.89 3.04
C LYS A 23 8.54 8.75 2.55
N HIS A 24 8.73 7.54 3.07
CA HIS A 24 8.02 6.33 2.66
C HIS A 24 7.28 5.69 3.83
N CYS A 25 6.33 4.82 3.53
CA CYS A 25 5.68 3.93 4.47
C CYS A 25 5.69 2.50 3.92
N ARG A 26 5.56 1.53 4.82
CA ARG A 26 5.38 0.12 4.47
C ARG A 26 3.96 -0.30 4.80
N LEU A 27 3.26 -0.79 3.79
CA LEU A 27 1.96 -1.43 3.92
C LEU A 27 2.23 -2.89 4.30
N GLN A 28 1.82 -3.30 5.50
CA GLN A 28 2.06 -4.64 6.05
C GLN A 28 0.87 -5.55 5.76
N PHE A 29 1.14 -6.73 5.22
CA PHE A 29 0.18 -7.78 4.87
C PHE A 29 0.67 -9.11 5.45
N GLU A 30 -0.19 -10.14 5.54
CA GLU A 30 0.23 -11.46 6.04
C GLU A 30 1.37 -12.08 5.21
N VAL A 31 1.33 -11.84 3.89
CA VAL A 31 2.29 -12.39 2.92
C VAL A 31 3.58 -11.57 2.78
N GLY A 32 3.69 -10.40 3.43
CA GLY A 32 4.85 -9.52 3.33
C GLY A 32 4.49 -8.04 3.39
N PHE A 33 5.33 -7.18 2.81
CA PHE A 33 5.09 -5.73 2.83
C PHE A 33 5.33 -5.07 1.48
N VAL A 34 4.61 -3.96 1.23
CA VAL A 34 4.82 -3.08 0.07
C VAL A 34 5.29 -1.72 0.54
N THR A 35 6.38 -1.22 -0.06
CA THR A 35 6.86 0.14 0.21
C THR A 35 6.12 1.15 -0.67
N ALA A 36 5.60 2.21 -0.05
CA ALA A 36 4.82 3.25 -0.69
C ALA A 36 5.29 4.64 -0.22
N PRO A 37 5.10 5.72 -0.98
CA PRO A 37 5.33 7.07 -0.47
C PRO A 37 4.32 7.44 0.63
N ILE A 38 4.72 8.23 1.64
CA ILE A 38 3.80 8.65 2.72
C ILE A 38 2.63 9.49 2.19
N THR A 39 2.90 10.29 1.16
CA THR A 39 1.93 11.19 0.55
C THR A 39 1.51 10.63 -0.81
N PRO A 40 0.33 9.99 -0.92
CA PRO A 40 -0.16 9.40 -2.16
C PRO A 40 -0.74 10.45 -3.14
N SER A 41 -0.30 11.70 -3.09
CA SER A 41 -0.85 12.83 -3.88
C SER A 41 -0.82 12.59 -5.39
N ASP A 42 0.03 11.68 -5.86
CA ASP A 42 0.17 11.31 -7.26
C ASP A 42 -0.61 10.02 -7.56
N THR A 43 -1.59 10.13 -8.46
CA THR A 43 -2.43 9.02 -8.92
C THR A 43 -1.62 7.90 -9.57
N ARG A 44 -0.48 8.21 -10.21
CA ARG A 44 0.43 7.22 -10.82
C ARG A 44 1.10 6.37 -9.76
N ASN A 45 1.55 6.98 -8.67
CA ASN A 45 2.13 6.25 -7.54
C ASN A 45 1.11 5.28 -6.93
N MET A 46 -0.15 5.71 -6.86
CA MET A 46 -1.23 4.85 -6.38
C MET A 46 -1.46 3.63 -7.28
N MET A 47 -1.40 3.78 -8.60
CA MET A 47 -1.48 2.66 -9.54
C MET A 47 -0.30 1.70 -9.39
N ASN A 48 0.92 2.22 -9.25
CA ASN A 48 2.11 1.41 -9.04
C ASN A 48 2.02 0.59 -7.74
N VAL A 49 1.68 1.23 -6.62
CA VAL A 49 1.52 0.55 -5.33
C VAL A 49 0.43 -0.52 -5.41
N ARG A 50 -0.70 -0.24 -6.07
CA ARG A 50 -1.75 -1.25 -6.30
C ARG A 50 -1.24 -2.45 -7.10
N GLY A 51 -0.42 -2.22 -8.13
CA GLY A 51 0.22 -3.28 -8.89
C GLY A 51 1.15 -4.15 -8.04
N GLU A 52 1.95 -3.52 -7.17
CA GLU A 52 2.84 -4.22 -6.25
C GLU A 52 2.07 -5.03 -5.19
N VAL A 53 1.00 -4.47 -4.62
CA VAL A 53 0.13 -5.19 -3.68
C VAL A 53 -0.50 -6.42 -4.36
N ARG A 54 -0.99 -6.28 -5.60
CA ARG A 54 -1.52 -7.42 -6.36
C ARG A 54 -0.48 -8.49 -6.64
N ARG A 55 0.77 -8.10 -6.92
CA ARG A 55 1.89 -9.04 -7.14
C ARG A 55 2.26 -9.76 -5.86
N LEU A 56 2.22 -9.07 -4.73
CA LEU A 56 2.52 -9.66 -3.42
C LEU A 56 1.50 -10.74 -3.03
N HIS A 57 0.23 -10.58 -3.41
CA HIS A 57 -0.86 -11.53 -3.12
C HIS A 57 -1.13 -12.55 -4.23
N ARG A 58 -0.29 -12.61 -5.27
CA ARG A 58 -0.41 -13.59 -6.35
C ARG A 58 0.40 -14.83 -6.04
#